data_AF-A0A4V3JQ54-F1
#
_entry.id   AF-A0A4V3JQ54-F1
#
_cell.length_a   1.000
_cell.length_b   1.000
_cell.length_c   1.000
_cell.angle_alpha   90.00
_cell.angle_beta   90.00
_cell.angle_gamma   90.00
#
_symmetry.space_group_name_H-M   'P 1'
#
loop_
_entity.id
_entity.type
_entity.pdbx_description
1 polymer ?
#
loop_
_entity_poly.entity_id
_entity_poly.type
_entity_poly.pdbx_seq_one_letter_code
_entity_poly.pdbx_strand_id
1 'polypeptide(L)'
;MTLSQSLFCFLCVPTLLWSETSGFSTLYTEFKKGNYSLVSKQSLQYLNGREPEKDPRIFFLYVSTEENWSQLKSKVGKEVSPNFRSTPHYWNAIYLFMERALVFGESDILVEWGKEFQKSGKQSPKYNDALLLYGFGLMDLKNDSEAKKIFSEIESNSPSKHIVSQLEELKSVGK
;
A
#
# COMPACT_ATOMS: atom_id res chain seq x y z
N MET A 1 -7.39 7.24 -63.58
CA MET A 1 -8.28 6.69 -62.54
C MET A 1 -7.97 5.21 -62.39
N THR A 2 -7.35 4.81 -61.28
CA THR A 2 -7.46 3.47 -60.66
C THR A 2 -6.87 3.57 -59.26
N LEU A 3 -7.73 3.96 -58.30
CA LEU A 3 -7.46 3.82 -56.87
C LEU A 3 -7.85 2.40 -56.45
N SER A 4 -6.92 1.66 -55.86
CA SER A 4 -7.20 0.43 -55.09
C SER A 4 -6.33 0.52 -53.83
N GLN A 5 -6.84 1.22 -52.81
CA GLN A 5 -7.43 0.65 -51.59
C GLN A 5 -6.47 -0.28 -50.83
N SER A 6 -5.61 0.36 -50.03
CA SER A 6 -4.80 -0.26 -48.99
C SER A 6 -5.68 -0.87 -47.90
N LEU A 7 -5.60 -2.18 -47.71
CA LEU A 7 -6.21 -2.91 -46.61
C LEU A 7 -5.51 -2.54 -45.29
N PHE A 8 -6.13 -1.62 -44.54
CA PHE A 8 -5.81 -1.35 -43.14
C PHE A 8 -6.50 -2.42 -42.28
N CYS A 9 -5.87 -3.58 -42.09
CA CYS A 9 -6.34 -4.56 -41.11
C CYS A 9 -5.87 -4.14 -39.72
N PHE A 10 -6.84 -3.60 -38.96
CA PHE A 10 -6.75 -3.32 -37.54
C PHE A 10 -6.08 -4.46 -36.78
N LEU A 11 -4.92 -4.18 -36.17
CA LEU A 11 -4.38 -4.93 -35.05
C LEU A 11 -5.36 -4.77 -33.88
N CYS A 12 -6.30 -5.71 -33.74
CA CYS A 12 -7.09 -5.86 -32.53
C CYS A 12 -6.14 -6.23 -31.39
N VAL A 13 -5.71 -5.24 -30.62
CA VAL A 13 -5.04 -5.44 -29.33
C VAL A 13 -6.02 -6.23 -28.45
N PRO A 14 -5.63 -7.37 -27.85
CA PRO A 14 -6.52 -8.14 -26.99
C PRO A 14 -6.62 -7.46 -25.63
N THR A 15 -7.32 -6.34 -25.54
CA THR A 15 -7.70 -5.72 -24.26
C THR A 15 -8.94 -6.38 -23.63
N LEU A 16 -9.44 -7.48 -24.20
CA LEU A 16 -10.74 -8.08 -23.87
C LEU A 16 -10.69 -9.42 -23.09
N LEU A 17 -9.51 -9.87 -22.63
CA LEU A 17 -9.38 -11.12 -21.87
C LEU A 17 -8.81 -10.94 -20.46
N TRP A 18 -9.00 -9.76 -19.87
CA TRP A 18 -8.72 -9.56 -18.45
C TRP A 18 -9.97 -9.88 -17.64
N SER A 19 -10.11 -11.15 -17.23
CA SER A 19 -11.00 -11.47 -16.11
C SER A 19 -10.25 -11.14 -14.81
N GLU A 20 -10.95 -10.69 -13.77
CA GLU A 20 -10.29 -10.22 -12.53
C GLU A 20 -9.38 -11.28 -11.90
N THR A 21 -9.82 -12.54 -11.92
CA THR A 21 -9.04 -13.70 -11.44
C THR A 21 -7.85 -14.03 -12.36
N SER A 22 -7.99 -13.86 -13.67
CA SER A 22 -6.86 -14.06 -14.60
C SER A 22 -5.86 -12.91 -14.53
N GLY A 23 -6.31 -11.70 -14.21
CA GLY A 23 -5.48 -10.50 -14.10
C GLY A 23 -4.53 -10.56 -12.91
N PHE A 24 -5.04 -10.84 -11.71
CA PHE A 24 -4.18 -10.98 -10.53
C PHE A 24 -3.19 -12.14 -10.66
N SER A 25 -3.63 -13.34 -11.09
CA SER A 25 -2.76 -14.52 -11.19
C SER A 25 -1.60 -14.33 -12.18
N THR A 26 -1.87 -13.66 -13.30
CA THR A 26 -0.84 -13.29 -14.29
C THR A 26 0.17 -12.32 -13.67
N LEU A 27 -0.32 -11.21 -13.07
CA LEU A 27 0.55 -10.22 -12.44
C LEU A 27 1.40 -10.81 -11.31
N TYR A 28 0.80 -11.66 -10.47
CA TYR A 28 1.49 -12.33 -9.39
C TYR A 28 2.57 -13.30 -9.89
N THR A 29 2.36 -13.92 -11.06
CA THR A 29 3.37 -14.78 -11.68
C THR A 29 4.58 -13.95 -12.14
N GLU A 30 4.35 -12.79 -12.74
CA GLU A 30 5.41 -11.87 -13.13
C GLU A 30 6.11 -11.25 -11.91
N PHE A 31 5.38 -10.96 -10.84
CA PHE A 31 5.93 -10.51 -9.57
C PHE A 31 6.92 -11.54 -9.00
N LYS A 32 6.55 -12.82 -8.97
CA LYS A 32 7.43 -13.90 -8.52
C LYS A 32 8.67 -14.10 -9.39
N LYS A 33 8.61 -13.72 -10.67
CA LYS A 33 9.77 -13.74 -11.59
C LYS A 33 10.70 -12.53 -11.41
N GLY A 34 10.34 -11.56 -10.58
CA GLY A 34 11.11 -10.32 -10.39
C GLY A 34 10.85 -9.25 -11.46
N ASN A 35 9.80 -9.39 -12.26
CA ASN A 35 9.46 -8.44 -13.32
C ASN A 35 8.72 -7.21 -12.76
N TYR A 36 9.30 -6.55 -11.74
CA TYR A 36 8.63 -5.52 -10.94
C TYR A 36 8.20 -4.29 -11.75
N SER A 37 9.02 -3.83 -12.70
CA SER A 37 8.66 -2.71 -13.58
C SER A 37 7.39 -3.00 -14.40
N LEU A 38 7.27 -4.23 -14.92
CA LEU A 38 6.08 -4.69 -15.64
C LEU A 38 4.86 -4.72 -14.71
N VAL A 39 5.03 -5.32 -13.53
CA VAL A 39 3.96 -5.46 -12.53
C VAL A 39 3.46 -4.09 -12.07
N SER A 40 4.36 -3.15 -11.78
CA SER A 40 3.99 -1.78 -11.39
C SER A 40 3.15 -1.12 -12.49
N LYS A 41 3.66 -1.12 -13.73
CA LYS A 41 2.98 -0.49 -14.88
C LYS A 41 1.59 -1.08 -15.14
N GLN A 42 1.47 -2.41 -15.15
CA GLN A 42 0.20 -3.07 -15.44
C GLN A 42 -0.79 -2.96 -14.27
N SER A 43 -0.31 -3.03 -13.02
CA SER A 43 -1.16 -2.82 -11.85
C SER A 43 -1.69 -1.38 -11.82
N LEU A 44 -0.86 -0.39 -12.15
CA LEU A 44 -1.32 0.99 -12.28
C LEU A 44 -2.37 1.16 -13.39
N GLN A 45 -2.17 0.52 -14.54
CA GLN A 45 -3.15 0.54 -15.62
C GLN A 45 -4.51 -0.03 -15.17
N TYR A 46 -4.51 -1.15 -14.44
CA TYR A 46 -5.72 -1.72 -13.82
C TYR A 46 -6.40 -0.72 -12.88
N LEU A 47 -5.62 -0.15 -11.95
CA LEU A 47 -6.14 0.73 -10.93
C LEU A 47 -6.66 2.06 -11.50
N ASN A 48 -6.24 2.45 -12.70
CA ASN A 48 -6.75 3.62 -13.42
C ASN A 48 -7.92 3.28 -14.37
N GLY A 49 -8.31 2.01 -14.46
CA GLY A 49 -9.50 1.58 -15.20
C GLY A 49 -10.80 2.14 -14.59
N ARG A 50 -11.93 1.92 -15.26
CA ARG A 50 -13.24 2.52 -14.89
C ARG A 50 -14.03 1.70 -13.87
N GLU A 51 -13.52 0.55 -13.49
CA GLU A 51 -14.17 -0.37 -12.56
C GLU A 51 -14.32 0.30 -11.19
N PRO A 52 -15.53 0.33 -10.61
CA PRO A 52 -15.77 1.02 -9.34
C PRO A 52 -15.14 0.27 -8.16
N GLU A 53 -15.09 -1.05 -8.23
CA GLU A 53 -14.40 -1.91 -7.28
C GLU A 53 -13.13 -2.45 -7.92
N LYS A 54 -12.03 -2.34 -7.19
CA LYS A 54 -10.72 -2.83 -7.64
C LYS A 54 -10.32 -4.03 -6.81
N ASP A 55 -9.48 -4.90 -7.35
CA ASP A 55 -8.88 -5.98 -6.57
C ASP A 55 -7.79 -5.42 -5.63
N PRO A 56 -7.97 -5.50 -4.30
CA PRO A 56 -6.98 -5.01 -3.33
C PRO A 56 -5.65 -5.77 -3.40
N ARG A 57 -5.63 -6.98 -3.98
CA ARG A 57 -4.38 -7.72 -4.23
C ARG A 57 -3.57 -7.08 -5.35
N ILE A 58 -4.21 -6.55 -6.39
CA ILE A 58 -3.51 -5.81 -7.45
C ILE A 58 -3.00 -4.46 -6.90
N PHE A 59 -3.77 -3.80 -6.02
CA PHE A 59 -3.29 -2.63 -5.30
C PHE A 59 -2.05 -2.94 -4.45
N PHE A 60 -2.05 -4.06 -3.73
CA PHE A 60 -0.88 -4.54 -3.00
C PHE A 60 0.34 -4.76 -3.91
N LEU A 61 0.16 -5.36 -5.09
CA LEU A 61 1.24 -5.54 -6.06
C LEU A 61 1.78 -4.21 -6.58
N TYR A 62 0.90 -3.26 -6.91
CA TYR A 62 1.30 -1.92 -7.31
C TYR A 62 2.13 -1.25 -6.22
N VAL A 63 1.62 -1.18 -4.99
CA VAL A 63 2.37 -0.59 -3.88
C VAL A 63 3.70 -1.30 -3.75
N SER A 64 3.74 -2.64 -3.74
CA SER A 64 4.97 -3.42 -3.59
C SER A 64 6.03 -3.19 -4.67
N THR A 65 5.66 -2.68 -5.85
CA THR A 65 6.57 -2.61 -7.02
C THR A 65 6.79 -1.21 -7.58
N GLU A 66 5.99 -0.22 -7.21
CA GLU A 66 6.19 1.16 -7.66
C GLU A 66 7.42 1.78 -6.96
N GLU A 67 8.39 2.19 -7.78
CA GLU A 67 9.65 2.80 -7.35
C GLU A 67 9.53 4.33 -7.26
N ASN A 68 8.65 4.95 -8.06
CA ASN A 68 8.45 6.39 -8.04
C ASN A 68 7.60 6.79 -6.83
N TRP A 69 8.26 7.32 -5.81
CA TRP A 69 7.62 7.74 -4.56
C TRP A 69 6.50 8.77 -4.75
N SER A 70 6.71 9.78 -5.61
CA SER A 70 5.70 10.82 -5.87
C SER A 70 4.43 10.22 -6.49
N GLN A 71 4.61 9.31 -7.44
CA GLN A 71 3.52 8.60 -8.10
C GLN A 71 2.78 7.66 -7.14
N LEU A 72 3.52 6.94 -6.30
CA LEU A 72 2.96 6.08 -5.27
C LEU A 72 2.08 6.88 -4.30
N LYS A 73 2.59 8.00 -3.76
CA LYS A 73 1.81 8.90 -2.89
C LYS A 73 0.53 9.38 -3.54
N SER A 74 0.62 9.86 -4.79
CA SER A 74 -0.55 10.35 -5.52
C SER A 74 -1.61 9.27 -5.69
N LYS A 75 -1.18 8.02 -5.97
CA LYS A 75 -2.11 6.92 -6.19
C LYS A 75 -2.73 6.43 -4.88
N VAL A 76 -1.95 6.24 -3.83
CA VAL A 76 -2.43 5.80 -2.51
C VAL A 76 -3.44 6.79 -1.93
N GLY A 77 -3.15 8.10 -1.99
CA GLY A 77 -4.04 9.14 -1.46
C GLY A 77 -5.36 9.34 -2.23
N LYS A 78 -5.42 8.93 -3.50
CA LYS A 78 -6.63 9.08 -4.35
C LYS A 78 -7.49 7.82 -4.43
N GLU A 79 -6.98 6.69 -3.97
CA GLU A 79 -7.65 5.41 -4.16
C GLU A 79 -8.78 5.22 -3.13
N VAL A 80 -10.01 5.11 -3.64
CA VAL A 80 -11.25 5.12 -2.84
C VAL A 80 -12.14 3.91 -3.12
N SER A 81 -11.57 2.85 -3.71
CA SER A 81 -12.26 1.59 -3.98
C SER A 81 -13.04 1.09 -2.73
N PRO A 82 -14.38 0.90 -2.83
CA PRO A 82 -15.24 0.65 -1.65
C PRO A 82 -14.85 -0.59 -0.83
N ASN A 83 -14.33 -1.60 -1.51
CA ASN A 83 -13.97 -2.90 -0.94
C ASN A 83 -12.58 -2.94 -0.29
N PHE A 84 -11.78 -1.87 -0.35
CA PHE A 84 -10.39 -1.94 0.11
C PHE A 84 -10.27 -2.11 1.61
N ARG A 85 -10.90 -1.24 2.40
CA ARG A 85 -10.78 -1.20 3.86
C ARG A 85 -11.26 -2.48 4.56
N SER A 86 -12.08 -3.29 3.91
CA SER A 86 -12.54 -4.57 4.46
C SER A 86 -11.55 -5.72 4.27
N THR A 87 -10.45 -5.51 3.52
CA THR A 87 -9.51 -6.60 3.19
C THR A 87 -8.15 -6.45 3.87
N PRO A 88 -7.54 -7.55 4.34
CA PRO A 88 -6.17 -7.54 4.86
C PRO A 88 -5.13 -7.11 3.80
N HIS A 89 -5.37 -7.41 2.51
CA HIS A 89 -4.44 -7.06 1.43
C HIS A 89 -4.25 -5.55 1.28
N TYR A 90 -5.33 -4.78 1.42
CA TYR A 90 -5.24 -3.32 1.42
C TYR A 90 -4.42 -2.81 2.59
N TRP A 91 -4.69 -3.28 3.82
CA TRP A 91 -3.95 -2.84 5.00
C TRP A 91 -2.47 -3.25 4.95
N ASN A 92 -2.15 -4.41 4.39
CA ASN A 92 -0.77 -4.79 4.14
C ASN A 92 -0.10 -3.84 3.13
N ALA A 93 -0.82 -3.37 2.10
CA ALA A 93 -0.31 -2.41 1.15
C ALA A 93 -0.07 -1.04 1.82
N ILE A 94 -1.00 -0.56 2.64
CA ILE A 94 -0.83 0.68 3.42
C ILE A 94 0.35 0.57 4.38
N TYR A 95 0.53 -0.58 5.04
CA TYR A 95 1.69 -0.80 5.90
C TYR A 95 3.01 -0.68 5.12
N LEU A 96 3.13 -1.33 3.94
CA LEU A 96 4.32 -1.19 3.08
C LEU A 96 4.55 0.26 2.63
N PHE A 97 3.47 1.00 2.37
CA PHE A 97 3.54 2.42 2.03
C PHE A 97 4.07 3.25 3.20
N MET A 98 3.62 2.97 4.43
CA MET A 98 4.13 3.61 5.65
C MET A 98 5.60 3.27 5.90
N GLU A 99 6.03 2.03 5.71
CA GLU A 99 7.45 1.65 5.84
C GLU A 99 8.34 2.49 4.91
N ARG A 100 7.88 2.78 3.68
CA ARG A 100 8.62 3.67 2.77
C ARG A 100 8.59 5.11 3.22
N ALA A 101 7.44 5.60 3.70
CA ALA A 101 7.36 6.94 4.25
C ALA A 101 8.36 7.13 5.40
N LEU A 102 8.54 6.12 6.26
CA LEU A 102 9.58 6.13 7.29
C LEU A 102 10.98 6.27 6.69
N VAL A 103 11.31 5.48 5.66
CA VAL A 103 12.62 5.55 4.97
C VAL A 103 12.87 6.93 4.36
N PHE A 104 11.84 7.57 3.80
CA PHE A 104 11.93 8.92 3.24
C PHE A 104 11.84 10.04 4.29
N GLY A 105 11.62 9.73 5.57
CA GLY A 105 11.47 10.73 6.63
C GLY A 105 10.17 11.54 6.53
N GLU A 106 9.12 11.00 5.91
CA GLU A 106 7.82 11.67 5.75
C GLU A 106 6.90 11.35 6.93
N SER A 107 7.22 11.96 8.07
CA SER A 107 6.53 11.74 9.36
C SER A 107 5.07 12.20 9.36
N ASP A 108 4.72 13.18 8.52
CA ASP A 108 3.34 13.61 8.28
C ASP A 108 2.49 12.48 7.66
N ILE A 109 3.04 11.75 6.71
CA ILE A 109 2.38 10.59 6.09
C ILE A 109 2.24 9.44 7.09
N LEU A 110 3.24 9.20 7.93
CA LEU A 110 3.14 8.21 9.01
C LEU A 110 1.99 8.54 9.96
N VAL A 111 1.81 9.81 10.30
CA VAL A 111 0.71 10.27 11.16
C VAL A 111 -0.64 10.17 10.47
N GLU A 112 -0.74 10.57 9.20
CA GLU A 112 -1.97 10.48 8.42
C GLU A 112 -2.47 9.03 8.33
N TRP A 113 -1.63 8.14 7.82
CA TRP A 113 -2.02 6.75 7.59
C TRP A 113 -2.04 5.92 8.87
N GLY A 114 -1.23 6.28 9.87
CA GLY A 114 -1.30 5.70 11.21
C GLY A 114 -2.65 5.91 11.89
N LYS A 115 -3.22 7.11 11.79
CA LYS A 115 -4.58 7.41 12.29
C LYS A 115 -5.64 6.59 11.56
N GLU A 116 -5.52 6.46 10.25
CA GLU A 116 -6.46 5.65 9.46
C GLU A 116 -6.37 4.16 9.83
N PHE A 117 -5.15 3.66 10.05
CA PHE A 117 -4.92 2.30 10.55
C PHE A 117 -5.55 2.09 11.94
N GLN A 118 -5.33 3.01 12.88
CA GLN A 118 -5.91 2.95 14.22
C GLN A 118 -7.44 2.91 14.19
N LYS A 119 -8.04 3.71 13.29
CA LYS A 119 -9.49 3.83 13.15
C LYS A 119 -10.14 2.63 12.47
N SER A 120 -9.51 2.05 11.44
CA SER A 120 -10.19 1.14 10.51
C SER A 120 -9.42 -0.14 10.16
N GLY A 121 -8.19 -0.28 10.65
CA GLY A 121 -7.28 -1.39 10.33
C GLY A 121 -7.09 -2.41 11.44
N LYS A 122 -7.90 -2.41 12.52
CA LYS A 122 -7.77 -3.30 13.69
C LYS A 122 -7.75 -4.80 13.35
N GLN A 123 -8.44 -5.19 12.28
CA GLN A 123 -8.48 -6.55 11.75
C GLN A 123 -7.20 -6.98 11.02
N SER A 124 -6.31 -6.04 10.72
CA SER A 124 -5.07 -6.33 10.01
C SER A 124 -4.06 -7.01 10.93
N PRO A 125 -3.36 -8.06 10.45
CA PRO A 125 -2.24 -8.64 11.20
C PRO A 125 -1.07 -7.65 11.38
N LYS A 126 -1.06 -6.54 10.63
CA LYS A 126 -0.08 -5.46 10.70
C LYS A 126 -0.48 -4.31 11.62
N TYR A 127 -1.57 -4.44 12.37
CA TYR A 127 -2.10 -3.34 13.18
C TYR A 127 -1.06 -2.77 14.15
N ASN A 128 -0.46 -3.62 14.98
CA ASN A 128 0.53 -3.16 15.97
C ASN A 128 1.81 -2.63 15.30
N ASP A 129 2.27 -3.23 14.21
CA ASP A 129 3.42 -2.74 13.44
C ASP A 129 3.13 -1.35 12.84
N ALA A 130 1.94 -1.14 12.27
CA ALA A 130 1.52 0.15 11.72
C ALA A 130 1.37 1.23 12.82
N LEU A 131 0.84 0.86 13.99
CA LEU A 131 0.78 1.76 15.13
C LEU A 131 2.18 2.14 15.65
N LEU A 132 3.15 1.23 15.56
CA LEU A 132 4.53 1.57 15.93
C LEU A 132 5.09 2.65 14.99
N LEU A 133 4.89 2.50 13.67
CA LEU A 133 5.26 3.51 12.68
C LEU A 133 4.53 4.84 12.93
N TYR A 134 3.25 4.78 13.30
CA TYR A 134 2.48 5.96 13.70
C TYR A 134 3.11 6.68 14.90
N GLY A 135 3.47 5.93 15.94
CA GLY A 135 4.15 6.47 17.11
C GLY A 135 5.49 7.12 16.78
N PHE A 136 6.28 6.53 15.88
CA PHE A 136 7.52 7.14 15.38
C PHE A 136 7.28 8.47 14.66
N GLY A 137 6.29 8.52 13.76
CA GLY A 137 5.90 9.78 13.10
C GLY A 137 5.50 10.87 14.10
N LEU A 138 4.75 10.51 15.15
CA LEU A 138 4.37 11.44 16.21
C LEU A 138 5.57 11.96 17.00
N MET A 139 6.53 11.09 17.36
CA MET A 139 7.74 11.49 18.08
C MET A 139 8.62 12.43 17.24
N ASP A 140 8.77 12.13 15.94
CA ASP A 140 9.56 12.98 15.05
C ASP A 140 8.97 14.39 14.95
N LEU A 141 7.63 14.47 14.88
CA LEU A 141 6.86 15.72 14.92
C LEU A 141 6.70 16.34 16.33
N LYS A 142 7.45 15.86 17.33
CA LYS A 142 7.46 16.36 18.72
C LYS A 142 6.11 16.26 19.44
N ASN A 143 5.26 15.31 19.03
CA ASN A 143 4.01 15.00 19.71
C ASN A 143 4.14 13.76 20.61
N ASP A 144 5.05 13.87 21.60
CA ASP A 144 5.40 12.76 22.49
C ASP A 144 4.23 12.29 23.36
N SER A 145 3.31 13.20 23.70
CA SER A 145 2.12 12.89 24.49
C SER A 145 1.22 11.90 23.77
N GLU A 146 0.94 12.14 22.49
CA GLU A 146 0.13 11.24 21.69
C GLU A 146 0.88 9.95 21.37
N ALA A 147 2.19 10.03 21.05
CA ALA A 147 3.01 8.85 20.79
C ALA A 147 2.98 7.85 21.97
N LYS A 148 3.08 8.35 23.21
CA LYS A 148 2.98 7.52 24.42
C LYS A 148 1.65 6.80 24.53
N LYS A 149 0.54 7.45 24.18
CA LYS A 149 -0.79 6.80 24.18
C LYS A 149 -0.85 5.67 23.16
N ILE A 150 -0.29 5.88 21.97
CA ILE A 150 -0.21 4.85 20.92
C ILE A 150 0.63 3.66 21.40
N PHE A 151 1.79 3.90 22.01
CA PHE A 151 2.61 2.81 22.56
C PHE A 151 1.92 2.03 23.67
N SER A 152 1.20 2.71 24.57
CA SER A 152 0.37 2.03 25.58
C SER A 152 -0.76 1.20 24.95
N GLU A 153 -1.37 1.67 23.87
CA GLU A 153 -2.35 0.87 23.12
C GLU A 153 -1.71 -0.40 22.54
N ILE A 154 -0.54 -0.29 21.91
CA ILE A 154 0.19 -1.44 21.36
C ILE A 154 0.46 -2.49 22.45
N GLU A 155 0.92 -2.06 23.62
CA GLU A 155 1.18 -2.94 24.77
C GLU A 155 -0.07 -3.69 25.24
N SER A 156 -1.23 -3.02 25.20
CA SER A 156 -2.51 -3.64 25.57
C SER A 156 -3.02 -4.68 24.55
N ASN A 157 -2.51 -4.63 23.31
CA ASN A 157 -2.95 -5.50 22.21
C ASN A 157 -2.16 -6.82 22.10
N SER A 158 -1.44 -7.23 23.16
CA SER A 158 -0.61 -8.45 23.15
C SER A 158 0.34 -8.50 21.94
N PRO A 159 1.25 -7.51 21.81
CA PRO A 159 2.09 -7.36 20.61
C PRO A 159 3.11 -8.49 20.47
N SER A 160 3.69 -8.61 19.27
CA SER A 160 4.75 -9.59 19.02
C SER A 160 5.99 -9.27 19.88
N LYS A 161 6.82 -10.28 20.17
CA LYS A 161 8.08 -10.10 20.93
C LYS A 161 8.99 -9.04 20.30
N HIS A 162 8.98 -8.94 18.97
CA HIS A 162 9.78 -7.94 18.25
C HIS A 162 9.34 -6.51 18.59
N ILE A 163 8.02 -6.25 18.56
CA ILE A 163 7.46 -4.93 18.89
C ILE A 163 7.72 -4.59 20.37
N VAL A 164 7.60 -5.57 21.27
CA VAL A 164 7.92 -5.36 22.70
C VAL A 164 9.37 -4.88 22.86
N SER A 165 10.32 -5.56 22.22
CA SER A 165 11.74 -5.17 22.25
C SER A 165 11.95 -3.72 21.78
N GLN A 166 11.29 -3.33 20.69
CA GLN A 166 11.40 -1.97 20.15
C GLN A 166 10.82 -0.92 21.10
N LEU A 167 9.68 -1.21 21.74
CA LEU A 167 9.08 -0.31 22.74
C LEU A 167 9.95 -0.17 24.00
N GLU A 168 10.61 -1.24 24.43
CA GLU A 168 11.55 -1.22 25.56
C GLU A 168 12.79 -0.38 25.23
N GLU A 169 13.35 -0.51 24.03
CA GLU A 169 14.47 0.32 23.56
C GLU A 169 14.13 1.82 23.61
N LEU A 170 12.95 2.21 23.11
CA LEU A 170 12.49 3.61 23.15
C LEU A 170 12.40 4.17 24.58
N LYS A 171 11.96 3.35 25.53
CA LYS A 171 11.89 3.75 26.95
C LYS A 171 13.26 3.92 27.59
N SER A 172 14.28 3.23 27.07
CA SER A 172 15.64 3.32 27.60
C SER A 172 16.43 4.51 27.05
N VAL A 173 16.17 4.93 25.81
CA VAL A 173 16.81 6.10 25.17
C VAL A 173 16.29 7.43 25.75
N GLY A 174 15.09 7.43 26.34
CA GLY A 174 14.49 8.62 26.98
C GLY A 174 14.83 8.86 28.45
N LYS A 175 15.79 8.11 29.02
CA LYS A 175 16.34 8.31 30.38
C LYS A 175 17.74 8.92 30.31
#